data_AF-A0ABD0KHN4-F1
#
_entry.id   AF-A0ABD0KHN4-F1
#
_cell.length_a   1.000
_cell.length_b   1.000
_cell.length_c   1.000
_cell.angle_alpha   90.00
_cell.angle_beta   90.00
_cell.angle_gamma   90.00
#
_symmetry.space_group_name_H-M   'P 1'
#
loop_
_entity.id
_entity.type
_entity.pdbx_description
1 polymer ?
#
loop_
_entity_poly.entity_id
_entity_poly.type
_entity_poly.pdbx_seq_one_letter_code
_entity_poly.pdbx_strand_id
1 'polypeptide(L)'
;MTTSRMTTLPRITPVATPTPRSVSAGGMYGPYPPPELTTAWDHMKIPQRINPIAPNPPKRRINSSWETVDQHWHNDKRRIVMQQREHNRYHSAWSKAFYGSPADQEAYRRHFREVLKQQMADQDAHKRQTLKDKVKESEAAVEYDRQCRSQDLDSFIKKYNHLKKFRDDNKVYMEDQWRQRRAERQLENRIDREVLRYNPINWSGTLK
;
A
#
# COMPACT_ATOMS: atom_id res chain seq x y z
N MET A 1 22.64 -10.98 34.84
CA MET A 1 22.24 -9.63 34.35
C MET A 1 23.30 -9.17 33.36
N THR A 2 23.04 -9.27 32.06
CA THR A 2 24.01 -8.97 31.00
C THR A 2 23.58 -7.74 30.21
N THR A 3 24.30 -6.64 30.48
CA THR A 3 24.82 -5.60 29.58
C THR A 3 24.02 -5.15 28.35
N SER A 4 23.82 -3.83 28.23
CA SER A 4 23.93 -3.15 26.94
C SER A 4 24.60 -1.79 27.11
N ARG A 5 25.84 -1.67 26.61
CA ARG A 5 26.57 -0.42 26.47
C ARG A 5 26.01 0.31 25.25
N MET A 6 25.46 1.50 25.44
CA MET A 6 25.11 2.37 24.32
C MET A 6 26.38 2.99 23.74
N THR A 7 26.74 2.58 22.53
CA THR A 7 27.77 3.22 21.70
C THR A 7 27.14 4.40 20.96
N THR A 8 27.39 5.62 21.45
CA THR A 8 27.11 6.84 20.69
C THR A 8 28.17 6.99 19.60
N LEU A 9 27.74 6.89 18.34
CA LEU A 9 28.61 7.12 17.18
C LEU A 9 29.02 8.60 17.12
N PRO A 10 30.25 8.92 16.67
CA PRO A 10 30.70 10.30 16.56
C PRO A 10 29.90 11.05 15.49
N ARG A 11 29.39 12.23 15.86
CA ARG A 11 28.73 13.16 14.94
C ARG A 11 29.75 13.66 13.92
N ILE A 12 29.67 13.15 12.69
CA ILE A 12 30.46 13.67 11.57
C ILE A 12 29.95 15.07 11.26
N THR A 13 30.75 16.07 11.60
CA THR A 13 30.55 17.46 11.17
C THR A 13 30.67 17.52 9.65
N PRO A 14 29.77 18.23 8.94
CA PRO A 14 29.91 18.41 7.51
C PRO A 14 31.25 19.09 7.22
N VAL A 15 31.96 18.57 6.21
CA VAL A 15 33.23 19.13 5.73
C VAL A 15 33.01 20.61 5.43
N ALA A 16 33.74 21.44 6.18
CA ALA A 16 33.72 22.88 6.05
C ALA A 16 33.99 23.30 4.60
N THR A 17 33.19 24.26 4.13
CA THR A 17 33.44 25.01 2.90
C THR A 17 34.88 25.54 2.94
N PRO A 18 35.69 25.40 1.88
CA PRO A 18 37.05 25.91 1.92
C PRO A 18 37.00 27.44 2.00
N THR A 19 37.43 27.99 3.13
CA THR A 19 37.72 29.42 3.26
C THR A 19 38.90 29.78 2.37
N PRO A 20 38.80 30.81 1.51
CA PRO A 20 39.92 31.20 0.66
C PRO A 20 41.05 31.74 1.52
N ARG A 21 42.27 31.23 1.27
CA ARG A 21 43.50 31.72 1.90
C ARG A 21 43.67 33.21 1.61
N SER A 22 43.85 34.01 2.66
CA SER A 22 44.38 35.36 2.53
C SER A 22 45.80 35.29 1.96
N VAL A 23 46.02 35.87 0.80
CA VAL A 23 47.37 36.12 0.28
C VAL A 23 47.41 37.56 -0.19
N SER A 24 48.04 38.42 0.61
CA SER A 24 48.54 39.71 0.14
C SER A 24 49.92 39.48 -0.47
N ALA A 25 50.06 39.64 -1.78
CA ALA A 25 51.33 39.94 -2.42
C ALA A 25 51.05 40.55 -3.80
N GLY A 26 51.56 41.76 -4.02
CA GLY A 26 51.40 42.52 -5.25
C GLY A 26 51.97 41.80 -6.46
N GLY A 27 51.20 41.81 -7.55
CA GLY A 27 51.59 41.32 -8.86
C GLY A 27 50.47 41.67 -9.83
N MET A 28 50.81 42.17 -11.01
CA MET A 28 49.93 42.80 -12.00
C MET A 28 48.83 41.87 -12.61
N TYR A 29 48.66 40.66 -12.07
CA TYR A 29 47.75 39.62 -12.55
C TYR A 29 46.86 39.13 -11.40
N GLY A 30 45.54 39.06 -11.63
CA GLY A 30 44.56 38.58 -10.65
C GLY A 30 44.73 37.09 -10.27
N PRO A 31 44.04 36.61 -9.22
CA PRO A 31 44.16 35.24 -8.75
C PRO A 31 43.75 34.24 -9.85
N TYR A 32 44.63 33.30 -10.16
CA TYR A 32 44.40 32.22 -11.11
C TYR A 32 43.88 30.95 -10.40
N PRO A 33 42.91 30.21 -10.97
CA PRO A 33 42.24 30.44 -12.26
C PRO A 33 41.09 31.48 -12.18
N PRO A 34 40.81 32.21 -13.28
CA PRO A 34 39.71 33.18 -13.34
C PRO A 34 38.34 32.53 -13.03
N PRO A 35 37.44 33.22 -12.29
CA PRO A 35 36.15 32.68 -11.85
C PRO A 35 35.28 32.17 -13.00
N GLU A 36 35.42 32.74 -14.20
CA GLU A 36 34.71 32.35 -15.41
C GLU A 36 35.04 30.91 -15.87
N LEU A 37 36.20 30.37 -15.49
CA LEU A 37 36.56 28.98 -15.75
C LEU A 37 35.98 28.00 -14.71
N THR A 38 35.50 28.49 -13.56
CA THR A 38 34.91 27.63 -12.51
C THR A 38 33.43 27.33 -12.73
N THR A 39 32.72 28.17 -13.49
CA THR A 39 31.32 27.92 -13.89
C THR A 39 31.18 26.86 -14.99
N ALA A 40 32.27 26.54 -15.69
CA ALA A 40 32.34 25.45 -16.66
C ALA A 40 32.41 24.05 -16.02
N TRP A 41 32.24 23.89 -14.70
CA TRP A 41 32.27 22.58 -14.05
C TRP A 41 30.88 22.04 -13.71
N ASP A 42 29.81 22.72 -14.13
CA ASP A 42 28.43 22.30 -13.84
C ASP A 42 27.98 21.08 -14.68
N HIS A 43 28.76 20.72 -15.71
CA HIS A 43 28.57 19.49 -16.51
C HIS A 43 29.25 18.25 -15.89
N MET A 44 30.02 18.40 -14.81
CA MET A 44 30.61 17.29 -14.05
C MET A 44 29.80 16.94 -12.79
N LYS A 45 28.48 17.18 -12.79
CA LYS A 45 27.60 16.66 -11.73
C LYS A 45 27.50 15.14 -11.87
N ILE A 46 28.39 14.43 -11.17
CA ILE A 46 28.35 12.99 -10.99
C ILE A 46 26.93 12.63 -10.53
N PRO A 47 26.22 11.70 -11.21
CA PRO A 47 24.88 11.32 -10.81
C PRO A 47 24.91 10.77 -9.39
N GLN A 48 23.99 11.24 -8.55
CA GLN A 48 23.88 10.76 -7.17
C GLN A 48 23.66 9.25 -7.18
N ARG A 49 24.43 8.53 -6.34
CA ARG A 49 24.31 7.07 -6.20
C ARG A 49 22.89 6.72 -5.74
N ILE A 50 22.18 5.95 -6.57
CA ILE A 50 20.83 5.48 -6.27
C ILE A 50 20.93 4.34 -5.25
N ASN A 51 20.19 4.45 -4.14
CA ASN A 51 20.07 3.37 -3.16
C ASN A 51 19.13 2.29 -3.72
N PRO A 52 19.58 1.03 -3.93
CA PRO A 52 18.73 -0.04 -4.48
C PRO A 52 17.62 -0.50 -3.52
N ILE A 53 17.74 -0.23 -2.21
CA ILE A 53 16.76 -0.62 -1.19
C ILE A 53 15.67 0.45 -1.01
N ALA A 54 15.96 1.69 -1.39
CA ALA A 54 15.03 2.82 -1.32
C ALA A 54 15.25 3.74 -2.52
N PRO A 55 14.76 3.36 -3.73
CA PRO A 55 14.83 4.25 -4.87
C PRO A 55 14.07 5.54 -4.57
N ASN A 56 14.60 6.68 -5.02
CA ASN A 56 13.90 7.95 -4.88
C ASN A 56 12.50 7.82 -5.52
N PRO A 57 11.44 8.29 -4.85
CA PRO A 57 10.11 8.24 -5.42
C PRO A 57 10.13 8.93 -6.79
N PRO A 58 9.46 8.35 -7.80
CA PRO A 58 9.47 8.91 -9.15
C PRO A 58 9.01 10.37 -9.07
N LYS A 59 9.88 11.31 -9.47
CA LYS A 59 9.46 12.69 -9.68
C LYS A 59 8.27 12.65 -10.63
N ARG A 60 7.11 13.18 -10.22
CA ARG A 60 5.95 13.29 -11.09
C ARG A 60 6.40 14.03 -12.36
N ARG A 61 6.61 13.28 -13.46
CA ARG A 61 6.99 13.84 -14.77
C ARG A 61 5.83 14.57 -15.43
N ILE A 62 4.62 14.38 -14.90
CA ILE A 62 3.43 15.08 -15.36
C ILE A 62 3.45 16.46 -14.68
N ASN A 63 3.98 17.45 -15.41
CA ASN A 63 3.71 18.84 -15.09
C ASN A 63 2.21 19.06 -15.28
N SER A 64 1.51 19.42 -14.20
CA SER A 64 0.07 19.76 -14.23
C SER A 64 -0.26 20.92 -15.18
N SER A 65 0.73 21.67 -15.64
CA SER A 65 0.58 22.72 -16.66
C SER A 65 0.42 22.21 -18.10
N TRP A 66 0.59 20.90 -18.34
CA TRP A 66 0.35 20.26 -19.64
C TRP A 66 -1.07 19.68 -19.75
N GLU A 67 -1.85 19.81 -18.68
CA GLU A 67 -3.26 19.45 -18.68
C GLU A 67 -4.03 20.53 -19.43
N THR A 68 -4.46 20.25 -20.65
CA THR A 68 -5.30 21.12 -21.50
C THR A 68 -6.75 21.19 -21.00
N VAL A 69 -6.99 21.04 -19.69
CA VAL A 69 -8.32 20.93 -19.09
C VAL A 69 -9.17 22.16 -19.41
N ASP A 70 -8.62 23.37 -19.29
CA ASP A 70 -9.34 24.61 -19.61
C ASP A 70 -9.66 24.72 -21.11
N GLN A 71 -8.71 24.37 -21.97
CA GLN A 71 -8.93 24.40 -23.42
C GLN A 71 -9.96 23.35 -23.86
N HIS A 72 -9.92 22.15 -23.27
CA HIS A 72 -10.91 21.10 -23.52
C HIS A 72 -12.30 21.52 -23.02
N TRP A 73 -12.38 22.13 -21.84
CA TRP A 73 -13.62 22.67 -21.31
C TRP A 73 -14.22 23.75 -22.22
N HIS A 74 -13.40 24.70 -22.70
CA HIS A 74 -13.84 25.73 -23.63
C HIS A 74 -14.34 25.13 -24.95
N ASN A 75 -13.62 24.14 -25.49
CA ASN A 75 -14.01 23.43 -26.71
C ASN A 75 -15.30 22.64 -26.52
N ASP A 76 -15.47 21.95 -25.40
CA ASP A 76 -16.69 21.21 -25.07
C ASP A 76 -17.89 22.15 -24.90
N LYS A 77 -17.71 23.27 -24.17
CA LYS A 77 -18.75 24.29 -24.03
C LYS A 77 -19.15 24.86 -25.40
N ARG A 78 -18.19 25.17 -26.26
CA ARG A 78 -18.45 25.64 -27.62
C ARG A 78 -19.20 24.59 -28.45
N ARG A 79 -18.78 23.33 -28.39
CA ARG A 79 -19.46 22.20 -29.05
C ARG A 79 -20.92 22.11 -28.64
N ILE A 80 -21.21 22.16 -27.33
CA ILE A 80 -22.57 22.10 -26.78
C ILE A 80 -23.42 23.26 -27.29
N VAL A 81 -22.89 24.50 -27.26
CA VAL A 81 -23.62 25.67 -27.75
C VAL A 81 -23.92 25.58 -29.24
N MET A 82 -22.95 25.14 -30.06
CA MET A 82 -23.17 24.97 -31.50
C MET A 82 -24.19 23.87 -31.78
N GLN A 83 -24.14 22.75 -31.06
CA GLN A 83 -25.12 21.68 -31.18
C GLN A 83 -26.54 22.16 -30.81
N GLN A 84 -26.67 22.95 -29.74
CA GLN A 84 -27.96 23.50 -29.33
C GLN A 84 -28.50 24.51 -30.35
N ARG A 85 -27.65 25.37 -30.91
CA ARG A 85 -28.05 26.31 -31.97
C ARG A 85 -28.53 25.59 -33.21
N GLU A 86 -27.81 24.55 -33.63
CA GLU A 86 -28.16 23.76 -34.80
C GLU A 86 -29.48 23.01 -34.58
N HIS A 87 -29.64 22.39 -33.41
CA HIS A 87 -30.89 21.74 -33.00
C HIS A 87 -32.06 22.72 -33.01
N ASN A 88 -31.90 23.92 -32.45
CA ASN A 88 -32.93 24.96 -32.49
C ASN A 88 -33.24 25.40 -33.92
N ARG A 89 -32.23 25.59 -34.78
CA ARG A 89 -32.44 25.95 -36.18
C ARG A 89 -33.27 24.90 -36.91
N TYR A 90 -32.92 23.62 -36.76
CA TYR A 90 -33.69 22.52 -37.34
C TYR A 90 -35.10 22.46 -36.74
N HIS A 91 -35.26 22.52 -35.43
CA HIS A 91 -36.59 22.47 -34.80
C HIS A 91 -37.48 23.63 -35.21
N SER A 92 -36.94 24.86 -35.30
CA SER A 92 -37.71 26.02 -35.75
C SER A 92 -38.07 25.96 -37.23
N ALA A 93 -37.18 25.40 -38.08
CA ALA A 93 -37.46 25.24 -39.51
C ALA A 93 -38.50 24.16 -39.81
N TRP A 94 -38.54 23.09 -39.00
CA TRP A 94 -39.45 21.96 -39.18
C TRP A 94 -40.66 21.97 -38.24
N SER A 95 -40.75 22.95 -37.33
CA SER A 95 -41.91 23.08 -36.46
C SER A 95 -43.14 23.42 -37.30
N LYS A 96 -44.17 22.58 -37.18
CA LYS A 96 -45.45 22.78 -37.87
C LYS A 96 -46.09 24.09 -37.40
N ALA A 97 -46.55 24.92 -38.34
CA ALA A 97 -47.36 26.08 -37.99
C ALA A 97 -48.59 25.61 -37.20
N PHE A 98 -48.72 26.10 -35.97
CA PHE A 98 -49.80 25.73 -35.07
C PHE A 98 -50.96 26.70 -35.29
N TYR A 99 -52.15 26.19 -35.58
CA TYR A 99 -53.37 27.00 -35.69
C TYR A 99 -54.09 27.00 -34.33
N GLY A 100 -54.62 28.15 -33.91
CA GLY A 100 -55.32 28.32 -32.62
C GLY A 100 -54.98 29.63 -31.92
N SER A 101 -55.67 29.91 -30.81
CA SER A 101 -55.37 31.07 -29.97
C SER A 101 -53.95 30.95 -29.38
N PRO A 102 -53.20 32.05 -29.21
CA PRO A 102 -51.91 32.02 -28.50
C PRO A 102 -51.98 31.31 -27.14
N ALA A 103 -53.14 31.33 -26.46
CA ALA A 103 -53.37 30.63 -25.21
C ALA A 103 -53.28 29.09 -25.36
N ASP A 104 -53.90 28.53 -26.41
CA ASP A 104 -53.91 27.09 -26.66
C ASP A 104 -52.53 26.57 -27.08
N GLN A 105 -51.81 27.37 -27.87
CA GLN A 105 -50.42 27.08 -28.24
C GLN A 105 -49.53 27.00 -27.00
N GLU A 106 -49.72 27.91 -26.05
CA GLU A 106 -48.91 27.96 -24.84
C GLU A 106 -49.29 26.84 -23.87
N ALA A 107 -50.56 26.47 -23.77
CA ALA A 107 -51.01 25.31 -23.00
C ALA A 107 -50.37 24.00 -23.52
N TYR A 108 -50.36 23.80 -24.85
CA TYR A 108 -49.69 22.66 -25.48
C TYR A 108 -48.18 22.65 -25.16
N ARG A 109 -47.48 23.76 -25.37
CA ARG A 109 -46.03 23.87 -25.04
C ARG A 109 -45.75 23.65 -23.56
N ARG A 110 -46.63 24.11 -22.67
CA ARG A 110 -46.53 23.92 -21.22
C ARG A 110 -46.55 22.44 -20.85
N HIS A 111 -47.50 21.68 -21.39
CA HIS A 111 -47.59 20.23 -21.15
C HIS A 111 -46.27 19.51 -21.48
N PHE A 112 -45.67 19.76 -22.65
CA PHE A 112 -44.38 19.11 -22.99
C PHE A 112 -43.23 19.55 -22.09
N ARG A 113 -43.18 20.82 -21.68
CA ARG A 113 -42.18 21.28 -20.72
C ARG A 113 -42.35 20.61 -19.36
N GLU A 114 -43.59 20.38 -18.91
CA GLU A 114 -43.88 19.66 -17.67
C GLU A 114 -43.47 18.20 -17.76
N VAL A 115 -43.82 17.50 -18.85
CA VAL A 115 -43.40 16.11 -19.09
C VAL A 115 -41.88 16.00 -19.12
N LEU A 116 -41.18 16.90 -19.82
CA LEU A 116 -39.72 16.89 -19.86
C LEU A 116 -39.09 17.14 -18.47
N LYS A 117 -39.65 18.08 -17.70
CA LYS A 117 -39.20 18.31 -16.32
C LYS A 117 -39.38 17.07 -15.46
N GLN A 118 -40.51 16.38 -15.60
CA GLN A 118 -40.77 15.13 -14.90
C GLN A 118 -39.75 14.05 -15.28
N GLN A 119 -39.52 13.84 -16.59
CA GLN A 119 -38.53 12.88 -17.08
C GLN A 119 -37.12 13.17 -16.55
N MET A 120 -36.73 14.45 -16.50
CA MET A 120 -35.44 14.85 -15.94
C MET A 120 -35.35 14.56 -14.43
N ALA A 121 -36.43 14.84 -13.68
CA ALA A 121 -36.50 14.53 -12.25
C ALA A 121 -36.45 13.02 -11.99
N ASP A 122 -37.19 12.23 -12.75
CA ASP A 122 -37.21 10.77 -12.66
C ASP A 122 -35.82 10.18 -12.99
N GLN A 123 -35.17 10.70 -14.02
CA GLN A 123 -33.82 10.26 -14.39
C GLN A 123 -32.79 10.61 -13.30
N ASP A 124 -32.89 11.79 -12.68
CA ASP A 124 -32.01 12.16 -11.57
C ASP A 124 -32.26 11.29 -10.34
N ALA A 125 -33.53 11.04 -9.99
CA ALA A 125 -33.91 10.13 -8.92
C ALA A 125 -33.37 8.71 -9.15
N HIS A 126 -33.49 8.21 -10.39
CA HIS A 126 -32.95 6.90 -10.78
C HIS A 126 -31.42 6.86 -10.62
N LYS A 127 -30.69 7.86 -11.13
CA LYS A 127 -29.23 7.95 -10.97
C LYS A 127 -28.81 7.96 -9.50
N ARG A 128 -29.52 8.72 -8.65
CA ARG A 128 -29.27 8.76 -7.20
C ARG A 128 -29.50 7.40 -6.56
N GLN A 129 -30.56 6.71 -6.95
CA GLN A 129 -30.86 5.38 -6.42
C GLN A 129 -29.78 4.37 -6.85
N THR A 130 -29.43 4.33 -8.14
CA THR A 130 -28.34 3.48 -8.64
C THR A 130 -27.03 3.73 -7.91
N LEU A 131 -26.70 4.99 -7.61
CA LEU A 131 -25.50 5.31 -6.84
C LEU A 131 -25.58 4.75 -5.41
N LYS A 132 -26.72 4.91 -4.73
CA LYS A 132 -26.94 4.36 -3.38
C LYS A 132 -26.81 2.84 -3.38
N ASP A 133 -27.39 2.17 -4.37
CA ASP A 133 -27.34 0.71 -4.48
C ASP A 133 -25.89 0.22 -4.70
N LYS A 134 -25.13 0.88 -5.57
CA LYS A 134 -23.70 0.60 -5.79
C LYS A 134 -22.85 0.82 -4.55
N VAL A 135 -23.10 1.88 -3.80
CA VAL A 135 -22.40 2.16 -2.53
C VAL A 135 -22.69 1.04 -1.54
N LYS A 136 -23.95 0.66 -1.37
CA LYS A 136 -24.36 -0.43 -0.49
C LYS A 136 -23.74 -1.77 -0.86
N GLU A 137 -23.70 -2.10 -2.16
CA GLU A 137 -23.02 -3.30 -2.67
C GLU A 137 -21.53 -3.29 -2.34
N SER A 138 -20.87 -2.14 -2.55
CA SER A 138 -19.45 -1.97 -2.26
C SER A 138 -19.14 -2.10 -0.77
N GLU A 139 -19.97 -1.50 0.09
CA GLU A 139 -19.86 -1.63 1.55
C GLU A 139 -20.01 -3.09 1.99
N ALA A 140 -20.97 -3.81 1.43
CA ALA A 140 -21.17 -5.23 1.72
C ALA A 140 -19.95 -6.08 1.30
N ALA A 141 -19.35 -5.81 0.14
CA ALA A 141 -18.14 -6.50 -0.32
C ALA A 141 -16.95 -6.24 0.61
N VAL A 142 -16.74 -4.98 1.03
CA VAL A 142 -15.66 -4.63 1.97
C VAL A 142 -15.87 -5.30 3.33
N GLU A 143 -17.10 -5.36 3.82
CA GLU A 143 -17.41 -6.01 5.09
C GLU A 143 -17.20 -7.53 5.01
N TYR A 144 -17.57 -8.16 3.89
CA TYR A 144 -17.28 -9.57 3.64
C TYR A 144 -15.77 -9.86 3.66
N ASP A 145 -14.97 -9.04 2.98
CA ASP A 145 -13.51 -9.17 2.98
C ASP A 145 -12.91 -9.05 4.38
N ARG A 146 -13.43 -8.14 5.21
CA ARG A 146 -13.03 -7.99 6.62
C ARG A 146 -13.33 -9.25 7.41
N GLN A 147 -14.51 -9.84 7.22
CA GLN A 147 -14.90 -11.08 7.88
C GLN A 147 -13.98 -12.24 7.48
N CYS A 148 -13.68 -12.39 6.19
CA CYS A 148 -12.73 -13.41 5.71
C CYS A 148 -11.35 -13.27 6.36
N ARG A 149 -10.80 -12.05 6.40
CA ARG A 149 -9.51 -11.80 7.06
C ARG A 149 -9.53 -12.13 8.55
N SER A 150 -10.62 -11.82 9.24
CA SER A 150 -10.78 -12.17 10.66
C SER A 150 -10.82 -13.69 10.84
N GLN A 151 -11.58 -14.40 10.00
CA GLN A 151 -11.69 -15.86 10.06
C GLN A 151 -10.38 -16.55 9.75
N ASP A 152 -9.60 -16.05 8.80
CA ASP A 152 -8.27 -16.57 8.47
C ASP A 152 -7.30 -16.39 9.63
N LEU A 153 -7.32 -15.21 10.27
CA LEU A 153 -6.52 -14.92 11.46
C LEU A 153 -6.89 -15.85 12.63
N ASP A 154 -8.18 -16.03 12.88
CA ASP A 154 -8.66 -16.94 13.93
C ASP A 154 -8.26 -18.39 13.64
N SER A 155 -8.37 -18.81 12.38
CA SER A 155 -7.98 -20.15 11.94
C SER A 155 -6.48 -20.38 12.08
N PHE A 156 -5.67 -19.37 11.75
CA PHE A 156 -4.23 -19.38 11.97
C PHE A 156 -3.88 -19.52 13.45
N ILE A 157 -4.49 -18.71 14.32
CA ILE A 157 -4.25 -18.75 15.76
C ILE A 157 -4.67 -20.12 16.33
N LYS A 158 -5.84 -20.63 15.94
CA LYS A 158 -6.32 -21.96 16.37
C LYS A 158 -5.33 -23.06 15.98
N LYS A 159 -4.88 -23.07 14.73
CA LYS A 159 -3.88 -24.04 14.24
C LYS A 159 -2.56 -23.91 14.99
N TYR A 160 -2.06 -22.68 15.17
CA TYR A 160 -0.83 -22.42 15.89
C TYR A 160 -0.91 -22.94 17.34
N ASN A 161 -1.99 -22.62 18.06
CA ASN A 161 -2.19 -23.05 19.44
C ASN A 161 -2.30 -24.58 19.54
N HIS A 162 -3.00 -25.22 18.59
CA HIS A 162 -3.09 -26.67 18.52
C HIS A 162 -1.72 -27.32 18.33
N LEU A 163 -0.92 -26.85 17.37
CA LEU A 163 0.42 -27.39 17.13
C LEU A 163 1.39 -27.12 18.29
N LYS A 164 1.30 -25.95 18.92
CA LYS A 164 2.07 -25.63 20.12
C LYS A 164 1.74 -26.61 21.25
N LYS A 165 0.45 -26.83 21.51
CA LYS A 165 0.00 -27.79 22.53
C LYS A 165 0.50 -29.20 22.21
N PHE A 166 0.34 -29.65 20.96
CA PHE A 166 0.81 -30.98 20.54
C PHE A 166 2.33 -31.16 20.72
N ARG A 167 3.13 -30.12 20.40
CA ARG A 167 4.58 -30.13 20.64
C ARG A 167 4.88 -30.24 22.13
N ASP A 168 4.23 -29.45 22.96
CA ASP A 168 4.47 -29.40 24.40
C ASP A 168 4.06 -30.74 25.06
N ASP A 169 2.91 -31.31 24.67
CA ASP A 169 2.44 -32.62 25.13
C ASP A 169 3.40 -33.75 24.72
N ASN A 170 3.90 -33.73 23.47
CA ASN A 170 4.91 -34.70 23.02
C ASN A 170 6.22 -34.60 23.80
N LYS A 171 6.64 -33.37 24.15
CA LYS A 171 7.83 -33.18 24.98
C LYS A 171 7.64 -33.80 26.36
N VAL A 172 6.49 -33.55 27.00
CA VAL A 172 6.15 -34.14 28.30
C VAL A 172 6.14 -35.67 28.20
N TYR A 173 5.54 -36.23 27.15
CA TYR A 173 5.53 -37.68 26.93
C TYR A 173 6.94 -38.27 26.80
N MET A 174 7.82 -37.62 26.02
CA MET A 174 9.21 -38.06 25.85
C MET A 174 10.01 -37.98 27.16
N GLU A 175 9.83 -36.91 27.93
CA GLU A 175 10.46 -36.76 29.24
C GLU A 175 9.99 -37.85 30.22
N ASP A 176 8.70 -38.21 30.18
CA ASP A 176 8.16 -39.28 31.01
C ASP A 176 8.73 -40.65 30.62
N GLN A 177 8.76 -40.96 29.32
CA GLN A 177 9.40 -42.17 28.79
C GLN A 177 10.89 -42.26 29.19
N TRP A 178 11.62 -41.14 29.15
CA TRP A 178 13.01 -41.12 29.61
C TRP A 178 13.15 -41.34 31.11
N ARG A 179 12.23 -40.82 31.93
CA ARG A 179 12.21 -41.09 33.38
C ARG A 179 11.93 -42.57 33.66
N GLN A 180 10.94 -43.15 32.99
CA GLN A 180 10.59 -44.57 33.12
C GLN A 180 11.77 -45.47 32.74
N ARG A 181 12.35 -45.30 31.55
CA ARG A 181 13.53 -46.09 31.12
C ARG A 181 14.73 -45.94 32.04
N ARG A 182 14.93 -44.76 32.64
CA ARG A 182 16.00 -44.54 33.63
C ARG A 182 15.73 -45.34 34.90
N ALA A 183 14.48 -45.34 35.39
CA ALA A 183 14.09 -46.11 36.56
C ALA A 183 14.18 -47.62 36.32
N GLU A 184 13.73 -48.10 35.16
CA GLU A 184 13.86 -49.50 34.74
C GLU A 184 15.32 -49.93 34.70
N ARG A 185 16.20 -49.15 34.07
CA ARG A 185 17.64 -49.45 34.06
C ARG A 185 18.27 -49.46 35.45
N GLN A 186 17.84 -48.58 36.35
CA GLN A 186 18.31 -48.58 37.74
C GLN A 186 17.85 -49.84 38.49
N LEU A 187 16.63 -50.29 38.24
CA LEU A 187 16.09 -51.52 38.81
C LEU A 187 16.80 -52.75 38.25
N GLU A 188 16.97 -52.83 36.93
CA GLU A 188 17.73 -53.88 36.23
C GLU A 188 19.15 -53.98 36.80
N ASN A 189 19.90 -52.87 36.86
CA ASN A 189 21.23 -52.84 37.46
C ASN A 189 21.26 -53.27 38.94
N ARG A 190 20.19 -53.02 39.71
CA ARG A 190 20.10 -53.48 41.11
C ARG A 190 19.89 -54.99 41.16
N ILE A 191 18.96 -55.51 40.35
CA ILE A 191 18.67 -56.94 40.26
C ILE A 191 19.93 -57.69 39.80
N ASP A 192 20.61 -57.20 38.77
CA ASP A 192 21.85 -57.78 38.25
C ASP A 192 22.94 -57.88 39.33
N ARG A 193 23.09 -56.83 40.15
CA ARG A 193 24.01 -56.84 41.30
C ARG A 193 23.60 -57.85 42.38
N GLU A 194 22.32 -58.01 42.64
CA GLU A 194 21.82 -59.00 43.59
C GLU A 194 22.05 -60.42 43.07
N VAL A 195 21.82 -60.68 41.78
CA VAL A 195 22.09 -61.99 41.14
C VAL A 195 23.58 -62.33 41.20
N LEU A 196 24.47 -61.39 40.89
CA LEU A 196 25.93 -61.57 40.99
C LEU A 196 26.41 -61.90 42.40
N ARG A 197 25.67 -61.46 43.43
CA ARG A 197 25.98 -61.79 44.84
C ARG A 197 25.81 -63.28 45.13
N TYR A 198 24.85 -63.94 44.48
CA TYR A 198 24.55 -65.36 44.68
C TYR A 198 25.20 -66.27 43.63
N ASN A 199 25.44 -65.77 42.42
CA ASN A 199 26.15 -66.48 41.36
C ASN A 199 27.18 -65.55 40.69
N PRO A 200 28.44 -65.56 41.14
CA PRO A 200 29.44 -64.57 40.71
C PRO A 200 29.98 -64.81 39.29
N ILE A 201 29.65 -65.94 38.65
CA ILE A 201 30.10 -66.27 37.30
C ILE A 201 28.92 -66.08 36.34
N ASN A 202 29.05 -65.10 35.43
CA ASN A 202 28.04 -64.78 34.41
C ASN A 202 28.08 -65.79 33.26
N TRP A 203 27.67 -67.03 33.52
CA TRP A 203 27.75 -68.14 32.54
C TRP A 203 26.96 -67.90 31.25
N SER A 204 25.90 -67.09 31.28
CA SER A 204 25.04 -66.79 30.12
C SER A 204 25.44 -65.53 29.35
N GLY A 205 26.39 -64.73 29.85
CA GLY A 205 26.81 -63.48 29.21
C GLY A 205 25.71 -62.41 29.11
N THR A 206 24.60 -62.57 29.82
CA THR A 206 23.41 -61.70 29.74
C THR A 206 23.46 -60.53 30.72
N LEU A 207 24.26 -60.62 31.78
CA LEU A 207 24.54 -59.51 32.69
C LEU A 207 25.60 -58.61 32.02
N LYS A 208 25.30 -57.31 31.86
CA LYS A 208 26.20 -56.32 31.23
C LYS A 208 27.21 -55.73 32.19
#